data_AF-A0A3N5H9N1-F1
#
_entry.id   AF-A0A3N5H9N1-F1
#
_cell.length_a   1.000
_cell.length_b   1.000
_cell.length_c   1.000
_cell.angle_alpha   90.00
_cell.angle_beta   90.00
_cell.angle_gamma   90.00
#
_symmetry.space_group_name_H-M   'P 1'
#
loop_
_entity.id
_entity.type
_entity.pdbx_description
1 polymer ?
#
loop_
_entity_poly.entity_id
_entity_poly.type
_entity_poly.pdbx_seq_one_letter_code
_entity_poly.pdbx_strand_id
1 'polypeptide(L)'
;RHLLSALRIAHASPEEAEQSLRQLRMRQAPRVIAAGEMAVIGAASDKRQVITIESEDGQRQTVTVVPGAIPHARLDMGYYKVWSGEDPSAARSLIVTPGACHLPDDIAAGHRVYGLAAHLYALRHDGDGGIGDLETLRRFADVTSEIGGRYAGLNPLHHMFPADRSRASPYQPSDRRYVDPIYISIPQLLEDLALPKTAALADTRRAAVADLAALVACRLSCGLGCQECPAGAGLQGVPQQRGLRGLHRRRRRCAAPPWRLRSATGRRVRLAPACGLSRLPAMDRRHAACARRLQGKSLS
;
A
#
# COMPACT_ATOMS: atom_id res chain seq x y z
N ARG A 1 -7.46 -22.12 -27.97
CA ARG A 1 -8.76 -22.63 -27.46
C ARG A 1 -8.94 -22.31 -25.99
N HIS A 2 -8.21 -22.92 -25.05
CA HIS A 2 -8.37 -22.61 -23.61
C HIS A 2 -8.30 -21.12 -23.23
N LEU A 3 -7.40 -20.34 -23.84
CA LEU A 3 -7.36 -18.88 -23.63
C LEU A 3 -8.63 -18.18 -24.14
N LEU A 4 -9.15 -18.58 -25.31
CA LEU A 4 -10.40 -18.05 -25.84
C LEU A 4 -11.58 -18.43 -24.93
N SER A 5 -11.63 -19.66 -24.42
CA SER A 5 -12.60 -20.07 -23.41
C SER A 5 -12.50 -19.21 -22.14
N ALA A 6 -11.28 -18.96 -21.65
CA ALA A 6 -11.03 -18.13 -20.47
C ALA A 6 -11.45 -16.67 -20.67
N LEU A 7 -11.24 -16.13 -21.88
CA LEU A 7 -11.72 -14.81 -22.29
C LEU A 7 -13.23 -14.78 -22.60
N ARG A 8 -13.92 -15.92 -22.50
CA ARG A 8 -15.33 -16.10 -22.86
C ARG A 8 -15.63 -15.70 -24.32
N ILE A 9 -14.72 -16.07 -25.23
CA ILE A 9 -14.86 -15.88 -26.67
C ILE A 9 -15.26 -17.21 -27.31
N ALA A 10 -16.33 -17.19 -28.09
CA ALA A 10 -16.90 -18.36 -28.74
C ALA A 10 -16.01 -18.84 -29.91
N HIS A 11 -15.73 -20.14 -30.00
CA HIS A 11 -14.71 -20.68 -30.93
C HIS A 11 -14.80 -22.20 -31.17
N ALA A 12 -15.96 -22.82 -30.95
CA ALA A 12 -16.20 -24.25 -31.14
C ALA A 12 -16.13 -24.66 -32.61
N SER A 13 -16.53 -23.78 -33.54
CA SER A 13 -16.40 -23.98 -34.99
C SER A 13 -15.67 -22.82 -35.69
N PRO A 14 -15.16 -23.02 -36.93
CA PRO A 14 -14.58 -21.93 -37.72
C PRO A 14 -15.55 -20.77 -37.96
N GLU A 15 -16.84 -21.06 -38.19
CA GLU A 15 -17.89 -20.05 -38.40
C GLU A 15 -18.13 -19.21 -37.15
N GLU A 16 -18.18 -19.86 -35.98
CA GLU A 16 -18.36 -19.19 -34.69
C GLU A 16 -17.15 -18.31 -34.34
N ALA A 17 -15.93 -18.78 -34.67
CA ALA A 17 -14.72 -18.00 -34.52
C ALA A 17 -14.73 -16.75 -35.43
N GLU A 18 -15.20 -16.89 -36.67
CA GLU A 18 -15.32 -15.79 -37.61
C GLU A 18 -16.38 -14.76 -37.15
N GLN A 19 -17.51 -15.23 -36.64
CA GLN A 19 -18.53 -14.38 -36.04
C GLN A 19 -18.00 -13.61 -34.83
N SER A 20 -17.27 -14.28 -33.94
CA SER A 20 -16.62 -13.64 -32.79
C SER A 20 -15.60 -12.58 -33.22
N LEU A 21 -14.82 -12.85 -34.27
CA LEU A 21 -13.90 -11.88 -34.84
C LEU A 21 -14.63 -10.64 -35.40
N ARG A 22 -15.74 -10.84 -36.12
CA ARG A 22 -16.58 -9.73 -36.59
C ARG A 22 -17.09 -8.88 -35.43
N GLN A 23 -17.60 -9.50 -34.36
CA GLN A 23 -18.07 -8.77 -33.17
C GLN A 23 -16.94 -7.99 -32.48
N LEU A 24 -15.76 -8.58 -32.32
CA LEU A 24 -14.61 -7.90 -31.71
C LEU A 24 -14.15 -6.70 -32.54
N ARG A 25 -14.18 -6.80 -33.87
CA ARG A 25 -13.87 -5.68 -34.78
C ARG A 25 -14.88 -4.54 -34.69
N MET A 26 -16.13 -4.83 -34.36
CA MET A 26 -17.19 -3.83 -34.16
C MET A 26 -17.11 -3.13 -32.79
N ARG A 27 -16.39 -3.68 -31.81
CA ARG A 27 -16.24 -3.06 -30.49
C ARG A 27 -15.40 -1.79 -30.60
N GLN A 28 -15.96 -0.67 -30.19
CA GLN A 28 -15.22 0.58 -30.10
C GLN A 28 -14.44 0.61 -28.79
N ALA A 29 -13.14 0.36 -28.87
CA ALA A 29 -12.24 0.52 -27.71
C ALA A 29 -12.21 1.99 -27.25
N PRO A 30 -11.98 2.27 -25.96
CA PRO A 30 -11.71 3.63 -25.49
C PRO A 30 -10.57 4.25 -26.32
N ARG A 31 -10.71 5.53 -26.66
CA ARG A 31 -9.63 6.27 -27.32
C ARG A 31 -8.78 6.93 -26.25
N VAL A 32 -7.45 6.89 -26.40
CA VAL A 32 -6.51 7.54 -25.49
C VAL A 32 -5.73 8.60 -26.26
N ILE A 33 -5.69 9.82 -25.73
CA ILE A 33 -4.98 10.96 -26.34
C ILE A 33 -4.14 11.71 -25.29
N ALA A 34 -3.21 12.54 -25.74
CA ALA A 34 -2.40 13.40 -24.87
C ALA A 34 -3.17 14.67 -24.48
N ALA A 35 -2.99 15.12 -23.25
CA ALA A 35 -3.55 16.37 -22.72
C ALA A 35 -2.86 17.60 -23.31
N GLY A 36 -3.60 18.70 -23.48
CA GLY A 36 -3.07 20.00 -23.90
C GLY A 36 -2.70 20.13 -25.39
N GLU A 37 -2.65 19.02 -26.13
CA GLU A 37 -2.36 19.00 -27.56
C GLU A 37 -3.63 18.95 -28.40
N MET A 38 -3.55 19.41 -29.65
CA MET A 38 -4.63 19.21 -30.62
C MET A 38 -4.66 17.73 -31.03
N ALA A 39 -5.64 16.99 -30.53
CA ALA A 39 -5.74 15.57 -30.78
C ALA A 39 -7.00 15.21 -31.55
N VAL A 40 -6.91 14.16 -32.35
CA VAL A 40 -8.03 13.65 -33.14
C VAL A 40 -9.05 12.99 -32.21
N ILE A 41 -10.30 13.44 -32.23
CA ILE A 41 -11.39 12.94 -31.37
C ILE A 41 -12.40 12.07 -32.10
N GLY A 42 -12.42 12.11 -33.44
CA GLY A 42 -13.35 11.35 -34.27
C GLY A 42 -12.71 10.81 -35.54
N ALA A 43 -13.54 10.42 -36.50
CA ALA A 43 -13.17 10.12 -37.87
C ALA A 43 -13.80 11.15 -38.80
N ALA A 44 -13.22 11.37 -39.98
CA ALA A 44 -13.81 12.23 -41.00
C ALA A 44 -15.13 11.64 -41.52
N SER A 45 -16.02 12.53 -42.02
CA SER A 45 -17.28 12.15 -42.64
C SER A 45 -17.55 13.03 -43.86
N ASP A 46 -18.26 12.49 -44.84
CA ASP A 46 -18.73 13.24 -46.02
C ASP A 46 -19.89 14.20 -45.70
N LYS A 47 -20.42 14.13 -44.47
CA LYS A 47 -21.47 15.01 -43.96
C LYS A 47 -20.92 15.93 -42.88
N ARG A 48 -21.59 17.07 -42.68
CA ARG A 48 -21.30 17.94 -41.53
C ARG A 48 -21.61 17.18 -40.25
N GLN A 49 -20.66 17.20 -39.31
CA GLN A 49 -20.80 16.54 -38.01
C GLN A 49 -20.84 17.58 -36.89
N VAL A 50 -21.66 17.31 -35.89
CA VAL A 50 -21.60 18.00 -34.60
C VAL A 50 -21.18 16.95 -33.58
N ILE A 51 -19.99 17.12 -33.03
CA ILE A 51 -19.42 16.21 -32.05
C ILE A 51 -19.58 16.84 -30.68
N THR A 52 -20.25 16.12 -29.78
CA THR A 52 -20.40 16.53 -28.39
C THR A 52 -19.36 15.81 -27.56
N ILE A 53 -18.67 16.56 -26.70
CA ILE A 53 -17.69 16.07 -25.74
C ILE A 53 -18.21 16.43 -24.35
N GLU A 54 -18.40 15.43 -23.50
CA GLU A 54 -18.82 15.58 -22.11
C GLU A 54 -17.69 15.17 -21.18
N SER A 55 -17.29 16.05 -20.27
CA SER A 55 -16.29 15.76 -19.24
C SER A 55 -16.87 14.93 -18.08
N GLU A 56 -16.01 14.44 -17.19
CA GLU A 56 -16.42 13.73 -15.98
C GLU A 56 -17.29 14.59 -15.04
N ASP A 57 -17.08 15.92 -15.05
CA ASP A 57 -17.89 16.89 -14.29
C ASP A 57 -19.24 17.21 -14.98
N GLY A 58 -19.53 16.58 -16.12
CA GLY A 58 -20.74 16.81 -16.91
C GLY A 58 -20.71 18.09 -17.75
N GLN A 59 -19.57 18.78 -17.85
CA GLN A 59 -19.44 19.93 -18.73
C GLN A 59 -19.43 19.47 -20.19
N ARG A 60 -20.20 20.17 -21.03
CA ARG A 60 -20.35 19.83 -22.44
C ARG A 60 -19.78 20.92 -23.34
N GLN A 61 -19.07 20.48 -24.35
CA GLN A 61 -18.63 21.33 -25.46
C GLN A 61 -18.95 20.63 -26.78
N THR A 62 -19.20 21.43 -27.82
CA THR A 62 -19.53 20.94 -29.15
C THR A 62 -18.50 21.40 -30.16
N VAL A 63 -18.09 20.49 -31.02
CA VAL A 63 -17.16 20.74 -32.13
C VAL A 63 -17.92 20.48 -33.42
N THR A 64 -18.12 21.54 -34.21
CA THR A 64 -18.72 21.41 -35.54
C THR A 64 -17.63 21.15 -36.57
N VAL A 65 -17.76 20.07 -37.33
CA VAL A 65 -16.78 19.62 -38.31
C VAL A 65 -17.40 19.63 -39.69
N VAL A 66 -16.69 20.24 -40.64
CA VAL A 66 -17.10 20.31 -42.05
C VAL A 66 -16.86 18.97 -42.76
N PRO A 67 -17.61 18.66 -43.84
CA PRO A 67 -17.37 17.48 -44.66
C PRO A 67 -15.89 17.31 -45.05
N GLY A 68 -15.36 16.10 -44.91
CA GLY A 68 -13.97 15.74 -45.25
C GLY A 68 -12.92 16.13 -44.20
N ALA A 69 -13.25 16.96 -43.20
CA ALA A 69 -12.33 17.34 -42.14
C ALA A 69 -12.27 16.30 -41.02
N ILE A 70 -11.10 16.13 -40.41
CA ILE A 70 -10.90 15.27 -39.25
C ILE A 70 -11.21 16.05 -37.96
N PRO A 71 -12.12 15.54 -37.12
CA PRO A 71 -12.44 16.16 -35.84
C PRO A 71 -11.26 16.22 -34.89
N HIS A 72 -10.97 17.41 -34.37
CA HIS A 72 -9.90 17.65 -33.41
C HIS A 72 -10.38 18.51 -32.23
N ALA A 73 -9.84 18.27 -31.05
CA ALA A 73 -10.02 19.12 -29.89
C ALA A 73 -8.74 19.14 -29.04
N ARG A 74 -8.55 20.24 -28.32
CA ARG A 74 -7.59 20.34 -27.21
C ARG A 74 -8.36 20.14 -25.92
N LEU A 75 -7.97 19.15 -25.14
CA LEU A 75 -8.62 18.76 -23.89
C LEU A 75 -7.59 18.69 -22.77
N ASP A 76 -8.04 19.01 -21.55
CA ASP A 76 -7.26 18.77 -20.34
C ASP A 76 -7.28 17.28 -19.95
N MET A 77 -6.40 16.89 -19.05
CA MET A 77 -6.37 15.51 -18.53
C MET A 77 -7.71 15.17 -17.87
N GLY A 78 -8.27 14.02 -18.21
CA GLY A 78 -9.53 13.57 -17.64
C GLY A 78 -10.21 12.47 -18.44
N TYR A 79 -11.40 12.08 -17.96
CA TYR A 79 -12.27 11.13 -18.63
C TYR A 79 -13.41 11.86 -19.34
N TYR A 80 -13.62 11.53 -20.60
CA TYR A 80 -14.63 12.15 -21.45
C TYR A 80 -15.49 11.10 -22.15
N LYS A 81 -16.71 11.52 -22.52
CA LYS A 81 -17.59 10.82 -23.45
C LYS A 81 -17.73 11.64 -24.71
N VAL A 82 -17.62 11.00 -25.87
CA VAL A 82 -17.70 11.66 -27.17
C VAL A 82 -18.70 10.94 -28.07
N TRP A 83 -19.61 11.69 -28.67
CA TRP A 83 -20.56 11.18 -29.66
C TRP A 83 -20.80 12.19 -30.78
N SER A 84 -21.29 11.70 -31.92
CA SER A 84 -21.68 12.53 -33.06
C SER A 84 -23.20 12.58 -33.16
N GLY A 85 -23.75 13.77 -33.38
CA GLY A 85 -25.19 14.00 -33.46
C GLY A 85 -25.83 14.20 -32.08
N GLU A 86 -27.14 13.96 -31.99
CA GLU A 86 -27.93 14.25 -30.78
C GLU A 86 -28.04 13.07 -29.82
N ASP A 87 -27.75 11.85 -30.29
CA ASP A 87 -27.94 10.64 -29.49
C ASP A 87 -26.69 10.28 -28.66
N PRO A 88 -26.74 10.40 -27.32
CA PRO A 88 -25.65 10.02 -26.43
C PRO A 88 -25.49 8.50 -26.29
N SER A 89 -26.43 7.69 -26.80
CA SER A 89 -26.32 6.22 -26.75
C SER A 89 -25.12 5.68 -27.51
N ALA A 90 -24.66 6.42 -28.53
CA ALA A 90 -23.48 6.12 -29.34
C ALA A 90 -22.18 6.68 -28.72
N ALA A 91 -22.20 7.13 -27.46
CA ALA A 91 -21.04 7.71 -26.82
C ALA A 91 -19.89 6.71 -26.65
N ARG A 92 -18.70 7.17 -27.02
CA ARG A 92 -17.44 6.46 -26.86
C ARG A 92 -16.62 7.11 -25.75
N SER A 93 -15.94 6.28 -24.96
CA SER A 93 -14.98 6.77 -23.97
C SER A 93 -13.73 7.37 -24.64
N LEU A 94 -13.37 8.57 -24.20
CA LEU A 94 -12.14 9.25 -24.53
C LEU A 94 -11.37 9.52 -23.23
N ILE A 95 -10.12 9.06 -23.16
CA ILE A 95 -9.25 9.22 -22.00
C ILE A 95 -8.13 10.17 -22.41
N VAL A 96 -8.02 11.28 -21.70
CA VAL A 96 -6.99 12.29 -21.96
C VAL A 96 -5.94 12.19 -20.87
N THR A 97 -4.71 11.90 -21.25
CA THR A 97 -3.64 11.55 -20.31
C THR A 97 -2.49 12.55 -20.40
N PRO A 98 -1.74 12.77 -19.32
CA PRO A 98 -0.61 13.71 -19.32
C PRO A 98 0.64 13.15 -20.03
N GLY A 99 0.60 11.93 -20.57
CA GLY A 99 1.72 11.29 -21.28
C GLY A 99 2.87 10.81 -20.38
N ALA A 100 2.97 11.31 -19.15
CA ALA A 100 3.96 10.88 -18.16
C ALA A 100 3.32 10.80 -16.75
N CYS A 101 3.88 9.92 -15.91
CA CYS A 101 3.49 9.85 -14.49
C CYS A 101 4.03 11.05 -13.72
N HIS A 102 3.32 11.43 -12.66
CA HIS A 102 3.80 12.42 -11.71
C HIS A 102 5.11 11.95 -11.04
N LEU A 103 6.04 12.89 -10.87
CA LEU A 103 7.26 12.72 -10.08
C LEU A 103 7.33 13.84 -9.03
N PRO A 104 7.74 13.54 -7.79
CA PRO A 104 8.05 14.56 -6.80
C PRO A 104 9.13 15.55 -7.31
N ASP A 105 9.04 16.82 -6.89
CA ASP A 105 9.86 17.92 -7.41
C ASP A 105 11.37 17.67 -7.32
N ASP A 106 11.84 17.06 -6.25
CA ASP A 106 13.27 16.76 -6.06
C ASP A 106 13.76 15.68 -7.03
N ILE A 107 12.98 14.64 -7.26
CA ILE A 107 13.25 13.61 -8.27
C ILE A 107 13.17 14.20 -9.68
N ALA A 108 12.17 15.05 -9.94
CA ALA A 108 12.00 15.72 -11.23
C ALA A 108 13.18 16.67 -11.56
N ALA A 109 13.74 17.32 -10.53
CA ALA A 109 14.96 18.13 -10.64
C ALA A 109 16.25 17.31 -10.80
N GLY A 110 16.16 15.97 -10.81
CA GLY A 110 17.30 15.07 -10.97
C GLY A 110 18.08 14.81 -9.67
N HIS A 111 17.54 15.16 -8.50
CA HIS A 111 18.19 14.87 -7.23
C HIS A 111 18.17 13.37 -6.93
N ARG A 112 19.24 12.90 -6.28
CA ARG A 112 19.29 11.53 -5.76
C ARG A 112 18.65 11.49 -4.38
N VAL A 113 17.58 10.74 -4.25
CA VAL A 113 16.88 10.48 -2.99
C VAL A 113 17.00 9.01 -2.60
N TYR A 114 16.79 8.71 -1.32
CA TYR A 114 16.66 7.34 -0.83
C TYR A 114 15.50 7.25 0.16
N GLY A 115 15.13 6.03 0.50
CA GLY A 115 14.12 5.73 1.48
C GLY A 115 14.37 4.36 2.09
N LEU A 116 13.69 4.08 3.21
CA LEU A 116 13.72 2.76 3.83
C LEU A 116 12.56 1.93 3.32
N ALA A 117 12.76 0.62 3.17
CA ALA A 117 11.70 -0.32 2.83
C ALA A 117 11.62 -1.42 3.88
N ALA A 118 10.42 -1.74 4.31
CA ALA A 118 10.17 -2.77 5.31
C ALA A 118 8.86 -3.52 5.05
N HIS A 119 8.79 -4.74 5.58
CA HIS A 119 7.52 -5.45 5.69
C HIS A 119 6.82 -4.98 6.98
N LEU A 120 5.72 -4.25 6.83
CA LEU A 120 5.03 -3.61 7.97
C LEU A 120 4.61 -4.64 9.02
N TYR A 121 4.09 -5.79 8.61
CA TYR A 121 3.70 -6.88 9.51
C TYR A 121 4.86 -7.44 10.35
N ALA A 122 6.11 -7.22 9.94
CA ALA A 122 7.29 -7.69 10.66
C ALA A 122 7.84 -6.64 11.65
N LEU A 123 7.45 -5.37 11.51
CA LEU A 123 7.83 -4.31 12.45
C LEU A 123 7.05 -4.45 13.76
N ARG A 124 7.62 -3.89 14.84
CA ARG A 124 7.02 -3.90 16.18
C ARG A 124 7.17 -2.54 16.85
N HIS A 125 6.23 -2.20 17.71
CA HIS A 125 6.34 -1.10 18.66
C HIS A 125 5.65 -1.45 19.97
N ASP A 126 5.99 -0.70 21.03
CA ASP A 126 5.40 -0.93 22.34
C ASP A 126 3.90 -0.61 22.30
N GLY A 127 3.08 -1.62 22.64
CA GLY A 127 1.62 -1.50 22.64
C GLY A 127 0.94 -2.05 21.38
N ASP A 128 1.69 -2.60 20.42
CA ASP A 128 1.11 -3.26 19.25
C ASP A 128 0.36 -4.57 19.58
N GLY A 129 -0.43 -5.05 18.62
CA GLY A 129 -1.19 -6.30 18.72
C GLY A 129 -0.38 -7.57 18.41
N GLY A 130 0.95 -7.51 18.47
CA GLY A 130 1.85 -8.57 18.00
C GLY A 130 2.12 -8.54 16.49
N ILE A 131 1.76 -7.45 15.81
CA ILE A 131 1.97 -7.17 14.38
C ILE A 131 2.12 -5.65 14.21
N GLY A 132 2.98 -5.21 13.28
CA GLY A 132 3.09 -3.79 12.96
C GLY A 132 1.80 -3.28 12.31
N ASP A 133 1.25 -2.21 12.87
CA ASP A 133 -0.01 -1.56 12.53
C ASP A 133 0.22 -0.18 11.87
N LEU A 134 -0.84 0.60 11.64
CA LEU A 134 -0.73 1.94 11.04
C LEU A 134 0.00 2.95 11.94
N GLU A 135 0.04 2.74 13.26
CA GLU A 135 0.87 3.55 14.17
C GLU A 135 2.36 3.19 14.00
N THR A 136 2.65 1.91 13.78
CA THR A 136 3.99 1.44 13.40
C THR A 136 4.44 2.07 12.09
N LEU A 137 3.54 2.20 11.12
CA LEU A 137 3.83 2.89 9.85
C LEU A 137 4.17 4.36 10.08
N ARG A 138 3.39 5.07 10.91
CA ARG A 138 3.68 6.47 11.26
C ARG A 138 5.09 6.60 11.85
N ARG A 139 5.42 5.78 12.84
CA ARG A 139 6.76 5.74 13.47
C ARG A 139 7.87 5.40 12.48
N PHE A 140 7.63 4.44 11.57
CA PHE A 140 8.60 4.07 10.55
C PHE A 140 8.85 5.21 9.55
N ALA A 141 7.81 5.96 9.18
CA ALA A 141 7.94 7.15 8.35
C ALA A 141 8.72 8.26 9.08
N ASP A 142 8.43 8.50 10.37
CA ASP A 142 9.15 9.47 11.19
C ASP A 142 10.65 9.15 11.24
N VAL A 143 11.01 7.91 11.60
CA VAL A 143 12.41 7.45 11.65
C VAL A 143 13.07 7.56 10.27
N THR A 144 12.35 7.22 9.21
CA THR A 144 12.88 7.35 7.83
C THR A 144 13.20 8.81 7.50
N SER A 145 12.33 9.73 7.89
CA SER A 145 12.52 11.17 7.69
C SER A 145 13.67 11.72 8.53
N GLU A 146 13.78 11.33 9.81
CA GLU A 146 14.85 11.76 10.73
C GLU A 146 16.25 11.42 10.21
N ILE A 147 16.40 10.29 9.54
CA ILE A 147 17.69 9.90 8.95
C ILE A 147 17.90 10.50 7.56
N GLY A 148 17.00 11.34 7.03
CA GLY A 148 17.11 11.98 5.71
C GLY A 148 16.46 11.23 4.53
N GLY A 149 15.70 10.16 4.79
CA GLY A 149 14.95 9.44 3.78
C GLY A 149 13.71 10.20 3.29
N ARG A 150 13.33 10.00 2.03
CA ARG A 150 12.19 10.66 1.37
C ARG A 150 10.93 9.81 1.26
N TYR A 151 11.07 8.49 1.34
CA TYR A 151 9.93 7.59 1.23
C TYR A 151 10.08 6.37 2.15
N ALA A 152 8.94 5.88 2.63
CA ALA A 152 8.82 4.63 3.38
C ALA A 152 8.14 3.58 2.49
N GLY A 153 8.92 2.61 1.99
CA GLY A 153 8.44 1.52 1.15
C GLY A 153 7.84 0.39 1.97
N LEU A 154 6.70 -0.15 1.52
CA LEU A 154 5.96 -1.18 2.24
C LEU A 154 5.62 -2.39 1.36
N ASN A 155 5.24 -3.49 2.00
CA ASN A 155 4.49 -4.56 1.35
C ASN A 155 3.06 -4.10 0.99
N PRO A 156 2.38 -4.80 0.07
CA PRO A 156 0.96 -4.55 -0.18
C PRO A 156 0.13 -4.71 1.09
N LEU A 157 -0.78 -3.77 1.34
CA LEU A 157 -1.68 -3.76 2.50
C LEU A 157 -3.11 -4.20 2.16
N HIS A 158 -3.26 -4.92 1.03
CA HIS A 158 -4.54 -5.33 0.48
C HIS A 158 -5.35 -6.20 1.43
N HIS A 159 -6.67 -6.16 1.28
CA HIS A 159 -7.59 -6.97 2.08
C HIS A 159 -7.34 -8.47 1.85
N MET A 160 -7.10 -9.20 2.94
CA MET A 160 -6.86 -10.64 2.93
C MET A 160 -8.16 -11.41 3.21
N PHE A 161 -8.05 -12.58 3.85
CA PHE A 161 -9.17 -13.47 4.17
C PHE A 161 -9.47 -13.40 5.67
N PRO A 162 -10.50 -12.66 6.13
CA PRO A 162 -10.80 -12.50 7.55
C PRO A 162 -11.05 -13.83 8.28
N ALA A 163 -11.67 -14.79 7.58
CA ALA A 163 -11.99 -16.11 8.12
C ALA A 163 -10.82 -17.12 8.08
N ASP A 164 -9.77 -16.85 7.29
CA ASP A 164 -8.61 -17.73 7.16
C ASP A 164 -7.31 -16.92 7.14
N ARG A 165 -6.81 -16.62 8.34
CA ARG A 165 -5.58 -15.87 8.53
C ARG A 165 -4.30 -16.68 8.27
N SER A 166 -4.40 -17.98 7.98
CA SER A 166 -3.24 -18.77 7.55
C SER A 166 -2.75 -18.36 6.16
N ARG A 167 -3.65 -17.80 5.34
CA ARG A 167 -3.36 -17.21 4.03
C ARG A 167 -2.78 -15.80 4.18
N ALA A 168 -1.58 -15.75 4.76
CA ALA A 168 -0.92 -14.51 5.16
C ALA A 168 -0.05 -13.86 4.07
N SER A 169 0.05 -14.43 2.86
CA SER A 169 0.89 -13.88 1.79
C SER A 169 0.31 -12.56 1.23
N PRO A 170 0.98 -11.41 1.37
CA PRO A 170 0.46 -10.12 0.88
C PRO A 170 0.24 -10.04 -0.63
N TYR A 171 0.81 -10.98 -1.39
CA TYR A 171 0.73 -11.06 -2.85
C TYR A 171 -0.41 -11.96 -3.35
N GLN A 172 -1.16 -12.57 -2.43
CA GLN A 172 -2.37 -13.35 -2.74
C GLN A 172 -3.60 -12.78 -2.00
N PRO A 173 -3.95 -11.49 -2.21
CA PRO A 173 -5.07 -10.88 -1.52
C PRO A 173 -6.42 -11.37 -2.04
N SER A 174 -7.48 -11.11 -1.26
CA SER A 174 -8.86 -11.30 -1.70
C SER A 174 -9.32 -10.15 -2.59
N ASP A 175 -8.96 -8.91 -2.23
CA ASP A 175 -9.28 -7.70 -2.98
C ASP A 175 -8.12 -6.69 -2.90
N ARG A 176 -7.70 -6.14 -4.04
CA ARG A 176 -6.60 -5.16 -4.13
C ARG A 176 -7.03 -3.72 -3.89
N ARG A 177 -8.34 -3.45 -3.82
CA ARG A 177 -8.91 -2.10 -3.66
C ARG A 177 -9.04 -1.67 -2.20
N TYR A 178 -9.22 -2.62 -1.29
CA TYR A 178 -9.43 -2.36 0.14
C TYR A 178 -8.17 -2.70 0.94
N VAL A 179 -8.01 -2.02 2.08
CA VAL A 179 -6.91 -2.26 3.04
C VAL A 179 -7.33 -3.33 4.05
N ASP A 180 -6.41 -4.20 4.48
CA ASP A 180 -6.72 -5.20 5.52
C ASP A 180 -6.92 -4.54 6.90
N PRO A 181 -8.06 -4.79 7.58
CA PRO A 181 -8.31 -4.29 8.94
C PRO A 181 -7.30 -4.75 10.00
N ILE A 182 -6.48 -5.78 9.73
CA ILE A 182 -5.45 -6.26 10.68
C ILE A 182 -4.40 -5.18 11.00
N TYR A 183 -4.23 -4.18 10.14
CA TYR A 183 -3.29 -3.07 10.34
C TYR A 183 -3.88 -1.93 11.17
N ILE A 184 -5.15 -2.00 11.60
CA ILE A 184 -5.74 -0.95 12.45
C ILE A 184 -5.05 -0.97 13.82
N SER A 185 -4.54 0.18 14.24
CA SER A 185 -4.01 0.35 15.60
C SER A 185 -5.17 0.49 16.57
N ILE A 186 -5.45 -0.58 17.33
CA ILE A 186 -6.53 -0.59 18.31
C ILE A 186 -6.31 0.42 19.45
N PRO A 187 -5.09 0.61 20.00
CA PRO A 187 -4.86 1.64 21.00
C PRO A 187 -5.23 3.04 20.50
N GLN A 188 -4.72 3.44 19.33
CA GLN A 188 -5.03 4.74 18.72
C GLN A 188 -6.53 4.90 18.43
N LEU A 189 -7.19 3.84 17.93
CA LEU A 189 -8.63 3.85 17.69
C LEU A 189 -9.45 4.13 18.96
N LEU A 190 -9.01 3.59 20.11
CA LEU A 190 -9.71 3.75 21.40
C LEU A 190 -9.41 5.08 22.08
N GLU A 191 -8.32 5.76 21.72
CA GLU A 191 -8.04 7.14 22.16
C GLU A 191 -9.04 8.11 21.52
N ASP A 192 -9.34 7.90 20.23
CA ASP A 192 -10.22 8.79 19.46
C ASP A 192 -11.72 8.44 19.60
N LEU A 193 -12.05 7.16 19.83
CA LEU A 193 -13.44 6.68 19.82
C LEU A 193 -13.82 5.91 21.09
N ALA A 194 -14.93 6.30 21.70
CA ALA A 194 -15.52 5.59 22.83
C ALA A 194 -16.17 4.25 22.39
N LEU A 195 -15.37 3.19 22.33
CA LEU A 195 -15.80 1.84 21.90
C LEU A 195 -15.66 0.83 23.04
N PRO A 196 -16.60 0.78 24.00
CA PRO A 196 -16.46 -0.03 25.22
C PRO A 196 -16.34 -1.54 24.93
N LYS A 197 -17.05 -2.05 23.92
CA LYS A 197 -16.95 -3.46 23.51
C LYS A 197 -15.57 -3.80 22.95
N THR A 198 -15.01 -2.89 22.13
CA THR A 198 -13.68 -3.05 21.55
C THR A 198 -12.60 -2.97 22.63
N ALA A 199 -12.73 -2.04 23.58
CA ALA A 199 -11.83 -1.90 24.71
C ALA A 199 -11.75 -3.21 25.53
N ALA A 200 -12.91 -3.75 25.93
CA ALA A 200 -12.97 -5.01 26.69
C ALA A 200 -12.34 -6.19 25.93
N LEU A 201 -12.55 -6.29 24.62
CA LEU A 201 -11.96 -7.35 23.80
C LEU A 201 -10.44 -7.15 23.64
N ALA A 202 -9.99 -5.91 23.47
CA ALA A 202 -8.59 -5.56 23.31
C ALA A 202 -7.78 -5.89 24.57
N ASP A 203 -8.32 -5.59 25.75
CA ASP A 203 -7.68 -5.93 27.03
C ASP A 203 -7.48 -7.44 27.18
N THR A 204 -8.52 -8.22 26.89
CA THR A 204 -8.46 -9.69 26.92
C THR A 204 -7.40 -10.24 25.97
N ARG A 205 -7.29 -9.68 24.75
CA ARG A 205 -6.34 -10.15 23.74
C ARG A 205 -4.90 -9.70 24.03
N ARG A 206 -4.70 -8.48 24.55
CA ARG A 206 -3.39 -8.00 24.99
C ARG A 206 -2.79 -8.89 26.07
N ALA A 207 -3.59 -9.28 27.06
CA ALA A 207 -3.17 -10.23 28.08
C ALA A 207 -2.68 -11.55 27.46
N ALA A 208 -3.45 -12.14 26.54
CA ALA A 208 -3.06 -13.38 25.87
C ALA A 208 -1.76 -13.27 25.03
N VAL A 209 -1.53 -12.13 24.36
CA VAL A 209 -0.28 -11.89 23.61
C VAL A 209 0.90 -11.67 24.56
N ALA A 210 0.71 -10.93 25.65
CA ALA A 210 1.73 -10.72 26.68
C ALA A 210 2.15 -12.06 27.32
N ASP A 211 1.20 -12.93 27.62
CA ASP A 211 1.46 -14.28 28.15
C ASP A 211 2.28 -15.12 27.16
N LEU A 212 1.93 -15.08 25.86
CA LEU A 212 2.69 -15.78 24.83
C LEU A 212 4.12 -15.24 24.70
N ALA A 213 4.30 -13.92 24.73
CA ALA A 213 5.61 -13.28 24.67
C ALA A 213 6.47 -13.66 25.90
N ALA A 214 5.88 -13.66 27.09
CA ALA A 214 6.54 -14.08 28.33
C ALA A 214 6.96 -15.57 28.27
N LEU A 215 6.11 -16.45 27.72
CA LEU A 215 6.43 -17.85 27.51
C LEU A 215 7.60 -18.04 26.53
N VAL A 216 7.61 -17.28 25.42
CA VAL A 216 8.71 -17.32 24.44
C VAL A 216 10.01 -16.81 25.06
N ALA A 217 9.97 -15.70 25.79
CA ALA A 217 11.13 -15.14 26.48
C ALA A 217 11.69 -16.10 27.52
N CYS A 218 10.82 -16.67 28.38
CA CYS A 218 11.19 -17.70 29.36
C CYS A 218 11.92 -18.85 28.68
N ARG A 219 11.34 -19.41 27.61
CA ARG A 219 11.89 -20.55 26.88
C ARG A 219 13.23 -20.26 26.19
N LEU A 220 13.44 -19.02 25.75
CA LEU A 220 14.72 -18.58 25.19
C LEU A 220 15.79 -18.42 26.28
N SER A 221 15.42 -17.96 27.48
CA SER A 221 16.37 -17.77 28.59
C SER A 221 16.74 -19.04 29.33
N CYS A 222 15.81 -19.99 29.50
CA CYS A 222 15.99 -21.18 30.33
C CYS A 222 16.30 -22.47 29.54
N GLY A 223 16.25 -22.41 28.20
CA GLY A 223 16.40 -23.56 27.33
C GLY A 223 15.13 -24.42 27.22
N LEU A 224 15.06 -25.27 26.18
CA LEU A 224 13.88 -26.06 25.80
C LEU A 224 13.36 -27.07 26.85
N GLY A 225 14.00 -27.19 28.02
CA GLY A 225 13.73 -28.22 29.02
C GLY A 225 13.38 -27.70 30.43
N CYS A 226 13.19 -26.40 30.63
CA CYS A 226 12.91 -25.88 31.97
C CYS A 226 11.45 -26.12 32.37
N GLN A 227 11.25 -26.90 33.44
CA GLN A 227 9.94 -27.26 34.01
C GLN A 227 9.28 -26.10 34.79
N GLU A 228 10.01 -25.01 35.00
CA GLU A 228 9.56 -23.84 35.78
C GLU A 228 8.90 -22.75 34.92
N CYS A 229 8.92 -22.85 33.58
CA CYS A 229 8.13 -21.94 32.75
C CYS A 229 6.63 -22.26 32.93
N PRO A 230 5.75 -21.26 33.01
CA PRO A 230 4.34 -21.42 33.42
C PRO A 230 3.42 -22.21 32.46
N ALA A 231 3.98 -22.99 31.54
CA ALA A 231 3.24 -23.82 30.58
C ALA A 231 2.40 -24.96 31.19
N GLY A 232 2.36 -25.12 32.52
CA GLY A 232 1.57 -26.13 33.22
C GLY A 232 0.11 -25.75 33.50
N ALA A 233 -0.28 -24.47 33.38
CA ALA A 233 -1.62 -24.02 33.74
C ALA A 233 -2.43 -23.59 32.50
N GLY A 234 -3.13 -24.55 31.89
CA GLY A 234 -4.44 -24.33 31.26
C GLY A 234 -4.58 -23.37 30.08
N LEU A 235 -4.13 -23.77 28.88
CA LEU A 235 -4.79 -23.35 27.63
C LEU A 235 -5.98 -24.29 27.32
N GLN A 236 -6.99 -24.30 28.19
CA GLN A 236 -8.28 -24.92 27.87
C GLN A 236 -9.09 -23.91 27.04
N GLY A 237 -9.05 -24.01 25.71
CA GLY A 237 -9.91 -23.19 24.84
C GLY A 237 -9.50 -23.05 23.38
N VAL A 238 -8.31 -23.50 22.96
CA VAL A 238 -7.91 -23.45 21.55
C VAL A 238 -8.02 -24.85 20.94
N PRO A 239 -8.80 -25.09 19.86
CA PRO A 239 -8.86 -26.40 19.23
C PRO A 239 -7.48 -26.75 18.65
N GLN A 240 -6.85 -27.77 19.20
CA GLN A 240 -5.62 -28.36 18.66
C GLN A 240 -5.91 -28.94 17.27
N GLN A 241 -5.48 -28.27 16.19
CA GLN A 241 -5.32 -28.95 14.91
C GLN A 241 -4.12 -29.90 14.99
N ARG A 242 -4.43 -31.20 15.03
CA ARG A 242 -3.47 -32.29 14.87
C ARG A 242 -3.01 -32.33 13.42
N GLY A 243 -1.71 -32.14 13.20
CA GLY A 243 -1.10 -32.49 11.92
C GLY A 243 0.26 -31.87 11.74
N LEU A 244 1.30 -32.71 11.89
CA LEU A 244 2.65 -32.67 11.29
C LEU A 244 3.68 -33.12 12.32
N ARG A 245 3.68 -34.44 12.58
CA ARG A 245 4.86 -35.14 13.07
C ARG A 245 5.82 -35.33 11.89
N GLY A 246 7.09 -35.02 12.12
CA GLY A 246 8.19 -35.55 11.34
C GLY A 246 8.87 -34.52 10.44
N LEU A 247 9.94 -33.91 10.97
CA LEU A 247 11.15 -33.59 10.21
C LEU A 247 12.27 -33.25 11.19
N HIS A 248 13.00 -34.28 11.60
CA HIS A 248 14.34 -34.11 12.16
C HIS A 248 15.23 -33.42 11.13
N ARG A 249 15.74 -32.22 11.42
CA ARG A 249 16.93 -31.69 10.73
C ARG A 249 17.93 -31.09 11.73
N ARG A 250 19.17 -31.53 11.52
CA ARG A 250 20.40 -31.26 12.27
C ARG A 250 20.63 -29.76 12.44
N ARG A 251 20.97 -29.32 13.66
CA ARG A 251 21.50 -27.99 13.93
C ARG A 251 22.85 -27.82 13.24
N ARG A 252 22.93 -27.02 12.18
CA ARG A 252 24.18 -26.38 11.76
C ARG A 252 24.24 -25.02 12.46
N ARG A 253 25.33 -24.76 13.20
CA ARG A 253 25.64 -23.43 13.73
C ARG A 253 25.92 -22.52 12.53
N CYS A 254 25.00 -21.60 12.23
CA CYS A 254 25.27 -20.48 11.33
C CYS A 254 25.92 -19.37 12.16
N ALA A 255 27.25 -19.25 12.10
CA ALA A 255 27.91 -18.00 12.43
C ALA A 255 27.61 -17.01 11.28
N ALA A 256 26.96 -15.90 11.57
CA ALA A 256 26.79 -14.82 10.60
C ALA A 256 28.15 -14.14 10.36
N PRO A 257 28.59 -13.92 9.11
CA PRO A 257 29.75 -13.10 8.85
C PRO A 257 29.40 -11.62 9.10
N PRO A 258 30.33 -10.80 9.60
CA PRO A 258 30.07 -9.38 9.77
C PRO A 258 29.98 -8.69 8.41
N TRP A 259 28.82 -8.09 8.13
CA TRP A 259 28.61 -7.19 7.01
C TRP A 259 29.54 -5.96 7.18
N ARG A 260 30.41 -5.70 6.20
CA ARG A 260 31.24 -4.50 6.14
C ARG A 260 30.60 -3.50 5.18
N LEU A 261 29.96 -2.47 5.70
CA LEU A 261 29.64 -1.25 4.94
C LEU A 261 30.91 -0.41 4.82
N ARG A 262 31.36 -0.14 3.59
CA ARG A 262 32.39 0.88 3.30
C ARG A 262 31.68 2.20 3.02
N SER A 263 31.94 3.22 3.84
CA SER A 263 31.61 4.60 3.51
C SER A 263 32.64 5.16 2.51
N ALA A 264 32.19 6.03 1.60
CA ALA A 264 33.03 6.67 0.57
C ALA A 264 33.96 7.79 1.11
N THR A 265 34.04 7.97 2.43
CA THR A 265 34.93 8.93 3.08
C THR A 265 35.66 8.18 4.19
N GLY A 266 36.93 7.83 3.96
CA GLY A 266 37.74 6.89 4.74
C GLY A 266 38.08 7.27 6.20
N ARG A 267 37.11 7.67 7.01
CA ARG A 267 37.24 7.79 8.48
C ARG A 267 36.63 6.58 9.16
N ARG A 268 37.44 5.87 9.95
CA ARG A 268 37.01 4.75 10.79
C ARG A 268 36.30 5.30 12.03
N VAL A 269 35.02 5.00 12.20
CA VAL A 269 34.32 5.14 13.49
C VAL A 269 34.14 3.73 14.04
N ARG A 270 34.67 3.46 15.24
CA ARG A 270 34.38 2.23 15.99
C ARG A 270 33.09 2.46 16.78
N LEU A 271 32.04 1.69 16.48
CA LEU A 271 30.89 1.54 17.38
C LEU A 271 31.17 0.34 18.31
N ALA A 272 31.18 0.60 19.62
CA ALA A 272 31.28 -0.44 20.64
C ALA A 272 29.92 -1.15 20.81
N PRO A 273 29.89 -2.44 21.17
CA PRO A 273 28.65 -3.16 21.42
C PRO A 273 28.14 -2.78 22.81
N ALA A 274 26.94 -2.21 22.90
CA ALA A 274 26.28 -1.99 24.19
C ALA A 274 25.59 -3.29 24.62
N CYS A 275 26.21 -4.00 25.56
CA CYS A 275 25.59 -5.03 26.36
C CYS A 275 26.01 -4.75 27.82
N GLY A 276 25.06 -4.44 28.70
CA GLY A 276 25.34 -4.25 30.13
C GLY A 276 24.43 -3.24 30.82
N LEU A 277 23.52 -3.74 31.65
CA LEU A 277 22.83 -3.02 32.70
C LEU A 277 23.82 -2.23 33.58
N SER A 278 23.52 -0.97 33.90
CA SER A 278 23.52 -0.44 35.28
C SER A 278 23.27 1.08 35.32
N ARG A 279 22.31 1.45 36.18
CA ARG A 279 22.24 2.68 37.01
C ARG A 279 22.32 4.05 36.31
N LEU A 280 21.17 4.73 36.33
CA LEU A 280 21.02 6.19 36.30
C LEU A 280 22.04 6.89 37.20
N PRO A 281 22.53 8.08 36.79
CA PRO A 281 22.75 9.18 37.70
C PRO A 281 21.86 10.38 37.36
N ALA A 282 21.58 11.14 38.41
CA ALA A 282 20.67 12.27 38.48
C ALA A 282 20.89 13.36 37.41
N MET A 283 19.78 13.92 36.93
CA MET A 283 19.72 15.16 36.17
C MET A 283 20.22 16.33 37.03
N ASP A 284 21.31 16.95 36.59
CA ASP A 284 21.73 18.26 37.09
C ASP A 284 20.94 19.36 36.38
N ARG A 285 20.37 20.26 37.20
CA ARG A 285 19.67 21.46 36.77
C ARG A 285 20.72 22.49 36.39
N ARG A 286 20.88 22.78 35.10
CA ARG A 286 21.35 24.09 34.58
C ARG A 286 21.34 24.08 33.05
N HIS A 287 20.28 24.64 32.48
CA HIS A 287 20.28 25.60 31.35
C HIS A 287 18.83 25.78 30.90
N ALA A 288 18.14 26.66 31.61
CA ALA A 288 16.98 27.35 31.11
C ALA A 288 17.40 28.38 30.05
N ALA A 289 16.41 28.80 29.25
CA ALA A 289 16.38 30.02 28.46
C ALA A 289 16.92 29.97 27.02
N CYS A 290 16.08 29.48 26.09
CA CYS A 290 15.79 30.18 24.85
C CYS A 290 14.45 29.66 24.28
N ALA A 291 13.69 30.52 23.59
CA ALA A 291 12.39 30.24 22.96
C ALA A 291 11.12 30.26 23.84
N ARG A 292 10.93 31.33 24.62
CA ARG A 292 9.61 31.99 24.73
C ARG A 292 9.73 33.39 24.15
N ARG A 293 9.43 33.54 22.87
CA ARG A 293 9.02 34.78 22.20
C ARG A 293 8.79 34.40 20.75
N LEU A 294 7.52 34.31 20.36
CA LEU A 294 6.96 34.58 19.02
C LEU A 294 5.58 33.91 18.90
N GLN A 295 4.64 34.32 19.76
CA GLN A 295 3.21 34.28 19.46
C GLN A 295 2.59 35.52 20.12
N GLY A 296 1.86 36.31 19.33
CA GLY A 296 1.06 37.43 19.83
C GLY A 296 1.42 38.80 19.23
N LYS A 297 1.24 38.98 17.93
CA LYS A 297 0.84 40.29 17.39
C LYS A 297 -0.35 40.11 16.44
N SER A 298 -1.52 40.35 17.04
CA SER A 298 -2.69 40.91 16.38
C SER A 298 -2.33 42.29 15.79
N LEU A 299 -2.81 42.56 14.58
CA LEU A 299 -2.97 43.91 14.04
C LEU A 299 -4.37 44.01 13.44
N SER A 300 -5.24 44.71 14.15
CA SER A 300 -5.93 45.88 13.58
C SER A 300 -4.93 47.01 13.40
#